data_AF-A0A329LHI0-F1
#
_entry.id   AF-A0A329LHI0-F1
#
_cell.length_a   1.000
_cell.length_b   1.000
_cell.length_c   1.000
_cell.angle_alpha   90.00
_cell.angle_beta   90.00
_cell.angle_gamma   90.00
#
_symmetry.space_group_name_H-M   'P 1'
#
loop_
_entity.id
_entity.type
_entity.pdbx_description
1 polymer ?
#
loop_
_entity_poly.entity_id
_entity_poly.type
_entity_poly.pdbx_seq_one_letter_code
_entity_poly.pdbx_strand_id
1 'polypeptide(L)'
;MTGKLPAQRKRFDELVKPLDRGLLLNRAANILGVIGGLFAVITLLASLWPDTDQSDPTPGNASVPASTLVTGFARDYVTTYLTAKAGDEQKLAHYVTLKDVKLPPIAGQFTDTDVAFAKQITTTDDGVALWTVTVSGLVNGATTTAPQRTYYRVPITVLDGAPRATALPMQVAGPGVGVDFRLGYRYTVAGDSPLAMTATGFVRSYLTGGADFARYITADATDKPIQPAPYAKVDTVSIDANVSGNGSGADTAEVYITVAARTKNYTLTQLAYPLTLRSVEGQWQVVSITSAPLLQTRPETPQEDNATTATSTTPPPPPTRG
;
A
#
# COMPACT_ATOMS: atom_id res chain seq x y z
N MET A 1 -3.51 32.79 -87.93
CA MET A 1 -2.22 33.03 -87.25
C MET A 1 -2.24 34.42 -86.64
N THR A 2 -2.17 34.43 -85.30
CA THR A 2 -1.47 35.39 -84.42
C THR A 2 -0.64 36.47 -85.11
N GLY A 3 -0.55 37.71 -84.65
CA GLY A 3 -1.01 38.36 -83.43
C GLY A 3 -0.31 39.73 -83.33
N LYS A 4 -0.89 40.68 -82.61
CA LYS A 4 -0.25 41.96 -82.27
C LYS A 4 -0.58 42.30 -80.82
N LEU A 5 0.44 42.79 -80.12
CA LEU A 5 0.31 43.73 -79.01
C LEU A 5 1.10 44.98 -79.40
N PRO A 6 0.64 46.16 -78.97
CA PRO A 6 1.59 47.03 -78.27
C PRO A 6 1.00 47.86 -77.12
N ALA A 7 1.94 48.24 -76.25
CA ALA A 7 2.17 49.56 -75.65
C ALA A 7 1.27 50.08 -74.51
N GLN A 8 1.87 50.05 -73.32
CA GLN A 8 1.64 50.92 -72.17
C GLN A 8 2.12 52.36 -72.44
N ARG A 9 1.35 53.36 -71.97
CA ARG A 9 1.81 54.51 -71.14
C ARG A 9 0.64 55.50 -70.91
N LYS A 10 -0.21 55.16 -69.94
CA LYS A 10 -1.13 56.08 -69.22
C LYS A 10 -1.30 55.57 -67.78
N ARG A 11 -0.22 55.61 -66.99
CA ARG A 11 -0.25 55.32 -65.55
C ARG A 11 0.61 56.38 -64.89
N PHE A 12 0.01 57.44 -64.35
CA PHE A 12 0.59 58.20 -63.24
C PHE A 12 -0.37 59.17 -62.52
N ASP A 13 -1.65 59.28 -62.89
CA ASP A 13 -2.61 60.22 -62.25
C ASP A 13 -3.84 59.60 -61.54
N GLU A 14 -3.84 58.29 -61.25
CA GLU A 14 -4.89 57.66 -60.41
C GLU A 14 -4.34 57.10 -59.09
N LEU A 15 -3.29 57.73 -58.55
CA LEU A 15 -2.91 57.55 -57.15
C LEU A 15 -3.48 58.71 -56.32
N VAL A 16 -4.07 58.34 -55.17
CA VAL A 16 -4.59 59.19 -54.09
C VAL A 16 -6.08 59.54 -54.19
N LYS A 17 -6.91 58.51 -53.99
CA LYS A 17 -8.24 58.64 -53.36
C LYS A 17 -8.10 58.19 -51.90
N PRO A 18 -8.50 58.97 -50.87
CA PRO A 18 -8.37 58.55 -49.49
C PRO A 18 -9.27 57.34 -49.21
N LEU A 19 -8.68 56.24 -48.73
CA LEU A 19 -9.39 55.06 -48.27
C LEU A 19 -10.15 55.40 -46.98
N ASP A 20 -11.48 55.36 -47.04
CA ASP A 20 -12.37 55.63 -45.93
C ASP A 20 -12.33 54.48 -44.90
N ARG A 21 -11.60 54.69 -43.80
CA ARG A 21 -11.31 53.66 -42.79
C ARG A 21 -12.56 53.22 -42.01
N GLY A 22 -13.62 54.03 -41.98
CA GLY A 22 -14.88 53.68 -41.30
C GLY A 22 -15.68 52.59 -42.03
N LEU A 23 -15.59 52.54 -43.36
CA LEU A 23 -16.35 51.59 -44.17
C LEU A 23 -15.73 50.18 -44.17
N LEU A 24 -14.41 50.07 -43.96
CA LEU A 24 -13.70 48.79 -43.85
C LEU A 24 -13.92 48.11 -42.49
N LEU A 25 -14.03 48.88 -41.40
CA LEU A 25 -14.31 48.34 -40.06
C LEU A 25 -15.72 47.74 -39.95
N ASN A 26 -16.72 48.38 -40.55
CA ASN A 26 -18.09 47.86 -40.54
C ASN A 26 -18.31 46.62 -41.43
N ARG A 27 -17.44 46.37 -42.43
CA ARG A 27 -17.51 45.14 -43.24
C ARG A 27 -16.71 43.97 -42.64
N ALA A 28 -15.67 44.23 -41.86
CA ALA A 28 -14.96 43.19 -41.11
C ALA A 28 -15.80 42.63 -39.95
N ALA A 29 -16.56 43.47 -39.25
CA ALA A 29 -17.42 43.05 -38.14
C ALA A 29 -18.57 42.11 -38.55
N ASN A 30 -19.13 42.28 -39.75
CA ASN A 30 -20.28 41.49 -40.22
C ASN A 30 -19.91 40.10 -40.76
N ILE A 31 -18.64 39.84 -41.12
CA ILE A 31 -18.18 38.51 -41.56
C ILE A 31 -17.76 37.64 -40.35
N LEU A 32 -17.32 38.24 -39.22
CA LEU A 32 -17.04 37.49 -38.00
C LEU A 32 -18.31 37.00 -37.26
N GLY A 33 -19.44 37.69 -37.41
CA GLY A 33 -20.69 37.32 -36.71
C GLY A 33 -21.35 36.02 -37.21
N VAL A 34 -21.23 35.70 -38.50
CA VAL A 34 -21.85 34.50 -39.08
C VAL A 34 -21.02 33.23 -38.83
N ILE A 35 -19.69 33.34 -38.72
CA ILE A 35 -18.81 32.21 -38.36
C ILE A 35 -18.90 31.90 -36.85
N GLY A 36 -19.03 32.92 -35.99
CA GLY A 36 -19.23 32.73 -34.55
C GLY A 36 -20.58 32.09 -34.18
N GLY A 37 -21.65 32.45 -34.91
CA GLY A 37 -22.99 31.91 -34.66
C GLY A 37 -23.14 30.42 -34.99
N LEU A 38 -22.50 29.94 -36.07
CA LEU A 38 -22.54 28.52 -36.42
C LEU A 38 -21.68 27.66 -35.46
N PHE A 39 -20.60 28.23 -34.92
CA PHE A 39 -19.77 27.58 -33.90
C PHE A 39 -20.49 27.48 -32.55
N ALA A 40 -21.32 28.47 -32.20
CA ALA A 40 -22.11 28.48 -30.97
C ALA A 40 -23.24 27.41 -30.95
N VAL A 41 -23.85 27.11 -32.10
CA VAL A 41 -24.90 26.08 -32.19
C VAL A 41 -24.29 24.66 -32.19
N ILE A 42 -23.12 24.46 -32.81
CA ILE A 42 -22.39 23.17 -32.77
C ILE A 42 -21.81 22.91 -31.37
N THR A 43 -21.35 23.94 -30.65
CA THR A 43 -20.87 23.78 -29.26
C THR A 43 -22.02 23.54 -28.27
N LEU A 44 -23.22 24.07 -28.51
CA LEU A 44 -24.38 23.78 -27.66
C LEU A 44 -24.91 22.35 -27.87
N LEU A 45 -24.83 21.79 -29.09
CA LEU A 45 -25.20 20.40 -29.38
C LEU A 45 -24.16 19.37 -28.90
N ALA A 46 -22.88 19.75 -28.82
CA ALA A 46 -21.84 18.92 -28.19
C ALA A 46 -22.01 18.81 -26.66
N SER A 47 -22.61 19.83 -26.01
CA SER A 47 -22.86 19.83 -24.56
C SER A 47 -24.02 18.93 -24.09
N LEU A 48 -24.71 18.27 -25.03
CA LEU A 48 -25.77 17.30 -24.74
C LEU A 48 -25.30 15.84 -24.86
N TRP A 49 -24.02 15.62 -25.20
CA TRP A 49 -23.38 14.31 -25.09
C TRP A 49 -22.59 14.26 -23.79
N PRO A 50 -22.63 13.16 -23.02
CA PRO A 50 -21.76 13.02 -21.87
C PRO A 50 -20.30 13.02 -22.35
N ASP A 51 -19.52 14.00 -21.92
CA ASP A 51 -18.07 14.01 -22.06
C ASP A 51 -17.51 12.75 -21.36
N THR A 52 -16.85 11.88 -22.12
CA THR A 52 -16.11 10.73 -21.56
C THR A 52 -14.71 11.10 -21.07
N ASP A 53 -14.32 12.38 -21.15
CA ASP A 53 -13.06 12.89 -20.58
C ASP A 53 -13.30 13.49 -19.20
N GLN A 54 -13.78 12.66 -18.28
CA GLN A 54 -13.77 12.99 -16.86
C GLN A 54 -12.45 12.50 -16.26
N SER A 55 -11.39 13.28 -16.46
CA SER A 55 -10.34 13.33 -15.45
C SER A 55 -10.96 14.02 -14.24
N ASP A 56 -11.59 13.22 -13.39
CA ASP A 56 -12.23 13.65 -12.15
C ASP A 56 -11.22 14.44 -11.30
N PRO A 57 -11.39 15.77 -11.13
CA PRO A 57 -10.50 16.58 -10.30
C PRO A 57 -10.89 16.50 -8.82
N THR A 58 -11.66 15.48 -8.40
CA THR A 58 -11.82 15.15 -6.98
C THR A 58 -10.42 14.93 -6.38
N PRO A 59 -9.98 15.74 -5.41
CA PRO A 59 -8.76 15.48 -4.66
C PRO A 59 -8.94 14.15 -3.94
N GLY A 60 -8.41 13.08 -4.54
CA GLY A 60 -8.67 11.69 -4.14
C GLY A 60 -8.43 10.69 -5.27
N ASN A 61 -8.71 11.05 -6.53
CA ASN A 61 -8.52 10.14 -7.69
C ASN A 61 -7.19 10.36 -8.45
N ALA A 62 -6.56 11.53 -8.35
CA ALA A 62 -5.23 11.78 -8.93
C ALA A 62 -4.06 11.22 -8.10
N SER A 63 -4.34 10.46 -7.03
CA SER A 63 -3.34 10.11 -6.00
C SER A 63 -3.42 8.67 -5.52
N VAL A 64 -4.07 7.77 -6.26
CA VAL A 64 -3.85 6.33 -6.04
C VAL A 64 -2.45 6.04 -6.58
N PRO A 65 -1.45 5.69 -5.74
CA PRO A 65 -0.16 5.26 -6.26
C PRO A 65 -0.39 4.15 -7.28
N ALA A 66 0.31 4.16 -8.41
CA ALA A 66 0.14 3.12 -9.44
C ALA A 66 0.23 1.70 -8.86
N SER A 67 0.99 1.52 -7.77
CA SER A 67 1.02 0.31 -6.95
C SER A 67 -0.35 -0.07 -6.37
N THR A 68 -1.09 0.83 -5.72
CA THR A 68 -2.42 0.55 -5.14
C THR A 68 -3.44 0.16 -6.21
N LEU A 69 -3.39 0.80 -7.38
CA LEU A 69 -4.23 0.43 -8.52
C LEU A 69 -3.95 -1.01 -8.97
N VAL A 70 -2.68 -1.35 -9.23
CA VAL A 70 -2.34 -2.69 -9.73
C VAL A 70 -2.49 -3.78 -8.67
N THR A 71 -2.32 -3.47 -7.38
CA THR A 71 -2.52 -4.45 -6.31
C THR A 71 -3.98 -4.82 -6.12
N GLY A 72 -4.88 -3.82 -6.14
CA GLY A 72 -6.33 -4.06 -6.13
C GLY A 72 -6.77 -4.88 -7.34
N PHE A 73 -6.42 -4.41 -8.54
CA PHE A 73 -6.73 -5.12 -9.79
C PHE A 73 -6.21 -6.57 -9.81
N ALA A 74 -4.97 -6.79 -9.37
CA ALA A 74 -4.39 -8.13 -9.32
C ALA A 74 -5.17 -9.05 -8.37
N ARG A 75 -5.51 -8.57 -7.16
CA ARG A 75 -6.25 -9.34 -6.17
C ARG A 75 -7.60 -9.76 -6.73
N ASP A 76 -8.33 -8.84 -7.36
CA ASP A 76 -9.64 -9.10 -7.94
C ASP A 76 -9.56 -10.05 -9.13
N TYR A 77 -8.60 -9.86 -10.04
CA TYR A 77 -8.39 -10.75 -11.18
C TYR A 77 -8.05 -12.18 -10.75
N VAL A 78 -7.06 -12.36 -9.87
CA VAL A 78 -6.62 -13.68 -9.41
C VAL A 78 -7.75 -14.38 -8.65
N THR A 79 -8.47 -13.66 -7.78
CA THR A 79 -9.61 -14.20 -7.05
C THR A 79 -10.73 -14.62 -8.00
N THR A 80 -11.08 -13.76 -8.97
CA THR A 80 -12.09 -14.07 -9.97
C THR A 80 -11.68 -15.29 -10.81
N TYR A 81 -10.43 -15.35 -11.27
CA TYR A 81 -9.94 -16.46 -12.07
C TYR A 81 -9.96 -17.80 -11.33
N LEU A 82 -9.48 -17.84 -10.08
CA LEU A 82 -9.40 -19.08 -9.30
C LEU A 82 -10.76 -19.56 -8.75
N THR A 83 -11.78 -18.70 -8.77
CA THR A 83 -13.15 -19.04 -8.39
C THR A 83 -14.10 -19.19 -9.59
N ALA A 84 -13.64 -18.88 -10.81
CA ALA A 84 -14.41 -19.05 -12.03
C ALA A 84 -14.55 -20.53 -12.40
N LYS A 85 -15.66 -20.84 -13.08
CA LYS A 85 -15.96 -22.17 -13.64
C LYS A 85 -16.37 -22.06 -15.10
N ALA A 86 -16.50 -23.18 -15.80
CA ALA A 86 -17.02 -23.22 -17.16
C ALA A 86 -18.34 -22.43 -17.28
N GLY A 87 -18.40 -21.49 -18.23
CA GLY A 87 -19.51 -20.53 -18.39
C GLY A 87 -19.26 -19.16 -17.78
N ASP A 88 -18.22 -18.98 -16.96
CA ASP A 88 -17.85 -17.70 -16.34
C ASP A 88 -16.77 -16.92 -17.13
N GLU A 89 -16.46 -17.31 -18.37
CA GLU A 89 -15.38 -16.72 -19.17
C GLU A 89 -15.58 -15.20 -19.37
N GLN A 90 -16.84 -14.77 -19.51
CA GLN A 90 -17.20 -13.35 -19.62
C GLN A 90 -16.84 -12.53 -18.37
N LYS A 91 -16.81 -13.15 -17.17
CA LYS A 91 -16.38 -12.45 -15.94
C LYS A 91 -14.90 -12.07 -15.98
N LEU A 92 -14.10 -12.76 -16.79
CA LEU A 92 -12.66 -12.50 -16.94
C LEU A 92 -12.37 -11.39 -17.97
N ALA A 93 -13.33 -11.06 -18.84
CA ALA A 93 -13.13 -10.12 -19.95
C ALA A 93 -12.74 -8.71 -19.48
N HIS A 94 -13.15 -8.32 -18.27
CA HIS A 94 -12.74 -7.05 -17.66
C HIS A 94 -11.23 -7.00 -17.34
N TYR A 95 -10.65 -8.14 -16.97
CA TYR A 95 -9.27 -8.21 -16.51
C TYR A 95 -8.28 -8.56 -17.62
N VAL A 96 -8.67 -9.49 -18.50
CA VAL A 96 -7.76 -10.11 -19.46
C VAL A 96 -8.50 -10.46 -20.75
N THR A 97 -7.80 -10.37 -21.87
CA THR A 97 -8.29 -10.87 -23.16
C THR A 97 -7.53 -12.15 -23.50
N LEU A 98 -8.18 -13.30 -23.37
CA LEU A 98 -7.61 -14.62 -23.65
C LEU A 98 -8.37 -15.28 -24.78
N LYS A 99 -7.64 -16.01 -25.63
CA LYS A 99 -8.25 -16.94 -26.59
C LYS A 99 -8.32 -18.33 -25.92
N ASP A 100 -9.48 -18.97 -26.00
CA ASP A 100 -9.68 -20.37 -25.62
C ASP A 100 -9.30 -20.73 -24.16
N VAL A 101 -9.64 -19.87 -23.19
CA VAL A 101 -9.45 -20.20 -21.77
C VAL A 101 -10.35 -21.37 -21.37
N LYS A 102 -9.78 -22.41 -20.77
CA LYS A 102 -10.52 -23.57 -20.24
C LYS A 102 -10.67 -23.42 -18.74
N LEU A 103 -11.89 -23.19 -18.28
CA LEU A 103 -12.22 -23.10 -16.87
C LEU A 103 -12.67 -24.47 -16.31
N PRO A 104 -12.45 -24.73 -15.02
CA PRO A 104 -12.88 -25.99 -14.41
C PRO A 104 -14.41 -26.11 -14.41
N PRO A 105 -14.99 -27.32 -14.42
CA PRO A 105 -16.44 -27.50 -14.43
C PRO A 105 -17.11 -27.06 -13.11
N ILE A 106 -16.34 -27.05 -12.01
CA ILE A 106 -16.79 -26.65 -10.68
C ILE A 106 -15.90 -25.49 -10.23
N ALA A 107 -16.51 -24.48 -9.63
CA ALA A 107 -15.81 -23.32 -9.09
C ALA A 107 -14.86 -23.76 -7.96
N GLY A 108 -13.62 -23.29 -8.01
CA GLY A 108 -12.70 -23.40 -6.89
C GLY A 108 -13.09 -22.47 -5.75
N GLN A 109 -12.46 -22.65 -4.59
CA GLN A 109 -12.49 -21.67 -3.51
C GLN A 109 -11.10 -21.06 -3.36
N PHE A 110 -11.03 -19.73 -3.37
CA PHE A 110 -9.82 -18.98 -3.10
C PHE A 110 -10.17 -17.84 -2.13
N THR A 111 -9.81 -18.02 -0.87
CA THR A 111 -10.19 -17.14 0.24
C THR A 111 -8.98 -16.53 0.91
N ASP A 112 -9.19 -15.54 1.80
CA ASP A 112 -8.11 -14.92 2.58
C ASP A 112 -6.99 -14.36 1.67
N THR A 113 -7.42 -13.61 0.64
CA THR A 113 -6.57 -13.16 -0.44
C THR A 113 -5.85 -11.87 -0.09
N ASP A 114 -4.55 -11.83 -0.37
CA ASP A 114 -3.73 -10.64 -0.10
C ASP A 114 -2.59 -10.50 -1.13
N VAL A 115 -2.06 -9.30 -1.31
CA VAL A 115 -0.93 -9.07 -2.21
C VAL A 115 0.38 -9.28 -1.48
N ALA A 116 1.14 -10.29 -1.89
CA ALA A 116 2.43 -10.65 -1.30
C ALA A 116 3.61 -9.88 -1.90
N PHE A 117 3.50 -9.44 -3.16
CA PHE A 117 4.57 -8.72 -3.86
C PHE A 117 3.99 -7.89 -5.01
N ALA A 118 4.50 -6.68 -5.21
CA ALA A 118 4.21 -5.87 -6.39
C ALA A 118 5.46 -5.09 -6.79
N LYS A 119 5.79 -5.11 -8.08
CA LYS A 119 6.94 -4.39 -8.62
C LYS A 119 6.67 -3.93 -10.05
N GLN A 120 6.93 -2.65 -10.30
CA GLN A 120 7.05 -2.14 -11.66
C GLN A 120 8.35 -2.66 -12.27
N ILE A 121 8.23 -3.35 -13.39
CA ILE A 121 9.35 -3.93 -14.12
C ILE A 121 9.98 -2.87 -15.02
N THR A 122 9.16 -2.16 -15.78
CA THR A 122 9.59 -1.13 -16.73
C THR A 122 8.42 -0.24 -17.12
N THR A 123 8.70 0.84 -17.86
CA THR A 123 7.73 1.63 -18.60
C THR A 123 8.20 1.68 -20.05
N THR A 124 7.31 1.45 -21.01
CA THR A 124 7.64 1.61 -22.43
C THR A 124 7.71 3.10 -22.79
N ASP A 125 8.33 3.42 -23.93
CA ASP A 125 8.40 4.80 -24.44
C ASP A 125 7.01 5.39 -24.69
N ASP A 126 6.05 4.54 -25.07
CA ASP A 126 4.64 4.90 -25.24
C ASP A 126 3.87 5.04 -23.91
N GLY A 127 4.56 5.04 -22.77
CA GLY A 127 3.96 5.29 -21.45
C GLY A 127 3.28 4.09 -20.79
N VAL A 128 3.40 2.87 -21.35
CA VAL A 128 2.80 1.66 -20.76
C VAL A 128 3.68 1.16 -19.63
N ALA A 129 3.18 1.22 -18.39
CA ALA A 129 3.88 0.66 -17.24
C ALA A 129 3.61 -0.84 -17.14
N LEU A 130 4.68 -1.65 -17.15
CA LEU A 130 4.61 -3.10 -16.92
C LEU A 130 4.91 -3.43 -15.47
N TRP A 131 4.01 -4.14 -14.83
CA TRP A 131 4.08 -4.59 -13.44
C TRP A 131 4.05 -6.10 -13.34
N THR A 132 4.65 -6.62 -12.28
CA THR A 132 4.40 -7.97 -11.81
C THR A 132 3.83 -7.90 -10.39
N VAL A 133 2.72 -8.61 -10.17
CA VAL A 133 2.06 -8.68 -8.86
C VAL A 133 1.86 -10.14 -8.49
N THR A 134 2.16 -10.50 -7.24
CA THR A 134 1.92 -11.82 -6.67
C THR A 134 0.84 -11.72 -5.61
N VAL A 135 -0.25 -12.45 -5.81
CA VAL A 135 -1.38 -12.56 -4.89
C VAL A 135 -1.28 -13.88 -4.16
N SER A 136 -1.48 -13.86 -2.84
CA SER A 136 -1.55 -15.03 -1.99
C SER A 136 -2.99 -15.32 -1.58
N GLY A 137 -3.29 -16.57 -1.25
CA GLY A 137 -4.58 -16.95 -0.69
C GLY A 137 -4.65 -18.43 -0.34
N LEU A 138 -5.75 -18.82 0.29
CA LEU A 138 -6.03 -20.20 0.69
C LEU A 138 -6.91 -20.86 -0.36
N VAL A 139 -6.40 -21.92 -1.00
CA VAL A 139 -7.22 -22.77 -1.86
C VAL A 139 -8.03 -23.72 -0.96
N ASN A 140 -9.35 -23.74 -1.15
CA ASN A 140 -10.28 -24.61 -0.39
C ASN A 140 -10.21 -24.44 1.13
N GLY A 141 -9.88 -23.22 1.58
CA GLY A 141 -9.61 -22.86 2.98
C GLY A 141 -10.69 -23.27 3.98
N ALA A 142 -11.97 -23.23 3.60
CA ALA A 142 -13.09 -23.58 4.47
C ALA A 142 -13.35 -25.09 4.59
N THR A 143 -12.80 -25.89 3.67
CA THR A 143 -13.07 -27.33 3.56
C THR A 143 -11.87 -28.22 3.87
N THR A 144 -10.68 -27.63 4.01
CA THR A 144 -9.44 -28.34 4.29
C THR A 144 -9.03 -28.11 5.74
N THR A 145 -8.68 -29.18 6.47
CA THR A 145 -8.29 -29.13 7.88
C THR A 145 -6.99 -28.35 8.12
N ALA A 146 -6.10 -28.30 7.12
CA ALA A 146 -4.83 -27.57 7.17
C ALA A 146 -4.58 -26.84 5.84
N PRO A 147 -5.30 -25.73 5.58
CA PRO A 147 -5.21 -25.05 4.30
C PRO A 147 -3.82 -24.43 4.11
N GLN A 148 -3.22 -24.67 2.95
CA GLN A 148 -1.91 -24.12 2.60
C GLN A 148 -2.08 -22.80 1.84
N ARG A 149 -1.30 -21.79 2.21
CA ARG A 149 -1.26 -20.53 1.48
C ARG A 149 -0.50 -20.73 0.17
N THR A 150 -1.17 -20.41 -0.92
CA THR A 150 -0.65 -20.51 -2.29
C THR A 150 -0.45 -19.11 -2.86
N TYR A 151 0.41 -18.99 -3.88
CA TYR A 151 0.81 -17.71 -4.45
C TYR A 151 0.69 -17.76 -5.96
N TYR A 152 0.10 -16.73 -6.55
CA TYR A 152 -0.15 -16.61 -7.97
C TYR A 152 0.37 -15.27 -8.48
N ARG A 153 1.25 -15.32 -9.48
CA ARG A 153 1.85 -14.15 -10.09
C ARG A 153 1.14 -13.81 -11.40
N VAL A 154 0.88 -12.53 -11.61
CA VAL A 154 0.28 -11.98 -12.83
C VAL A 154 1.10 -10.80 -13.36
N PRO A 155 1.37 -10.76 -14.68
CA PRO A 155 1.86 -9.56 -15.36
C PRO A 155 0.69 -8.60 -15.69
N ILE A 156 0.86 -7.32 -15.36
CA ILE A 156 -0.16 -6.28 -15.55
C ILE A 156 0.46 -5.10 -16.29
N THR A 157 -0.21 -4.64 -17.34
CA THR A 157 0.09 -3.37 -18.01
C THR A 157 -0.84 -2.29 -17.51
N VAL A 158 -0.33 -1.07 -17.34
CA VAL A 158 -1.12 0.13 -17.06
C VAL A 158 -0.84 1.15 -18.13
N LEU A 159 -1.87 1.62 -18.81
CA LEU A 159 -1.84 2.72 -19.76
C LEU A 159 -2.94 3.70 -19.37
N ASP A 160 -2.62 4.98 -19.22
CA ASP A 160 -3.56 6.05 -18.83
C ASP A 160 -4.41 5.70 -17.59
N GLY A 161 -3.78 5.05 -16.59
CA GLY A 161 -4.45 4.64 -15.35
C GLY A 161 -5.36 3.42 -15.49
N ALA A 162 -5.42 2.77 -16.65
CA ALA A 162 -6.22 1.58 -16.88
C ALA A 162 -5.36 0.29 -16.81
N PRO A 163 -5.54 -0.56 -15.77
CA PRO A 163 -4.82 -1.82 -15.65
C PRO A 163 -5.44 -2.93 -16.51
N ARG A 164 -4.60 -3.74 -17.14
CA ARG A 164 -4.98 -4.97 -17.85
C ARG A 164 -3.96 -6.07 -17.56
N ALA A 165 -4.44 -7.27 -17.24
CA ALA A 165 -3.56 -8.44 -17.17
C ALA A 165 -3.18 -8.86 -18.59
N THR A 166 -1.92 -9.31 -18.77
CA THR A 166 -1.43 -9.77 -20.06
C THR A 166 -1.31 -11.29 -20.16
N ALA A 167 -1.54 -12.00 -19.05
CA ALA A 167 -1.52 -13.45 -18.99
C ALA A 167 -2.42 -14.02 -17.89
N LEU A 168 -2.59 -15.34 -17.91
CA LEU A 168 -3.20 -16.10 -16.82
C LEU A 168 -2.35 -16.04 -15.54
N PRO A 169 -2.96 -16.14 -14.35
CA PRO A 169 -2.21 -16.28 -13.11
C PRO A 169 -1.34 -17.54 -13.14
N MET A 170 -0.05 -17.38 -12.84
CA MET A 170 0.91 -18.48 -12.70
C MET A 170 1.12 -18.79 -11.23
N GLN A 171 0.94 -20.05 -10.82
CA GLN A 171 1.31 -20.45 -9.46
C GLN A 171 2.82 -20.37 -9.27
N VAL A 172 3.26 -19.74 -8.19
CA VAL A 172 4.67 -19.55 -7.82
C VAL A 172 4.90 -19.97 -6.37
N ALA A 173 6.17 -20.15 -5.99
CA ALA A 173 6.54 -20.33 -4.59
C ALA A 173 6.24 -19.05 -3.78
N GLY A 174 5.92 -19.23 -2.50
CA GLY A 174 5.81 -18.12 -1.54
C GLY A 174 7.16 -17.46 -1.25
N PRO A 175 7.14 -16.31 -0.56
CA PRO A 175 8.37 -15.69 -0.07
C PRO A 175 9.09 -16.65 0.89
N GLY A 176 10.42 -16.62 0.86
CA GLY A 176 11.24 -17.33 1.84
C GLY A 176 11.08 -16.72 3.24
N VAL A 177 11.45 -17.48 4.26
CA VAL A 177 11.49 -17.00 5.64
C VAL A 177 12.62 -15.98 5.78
N GLY A 178 12.32 -14.83 6.41
CA GLY A 178 13.32 -13.79 6.71
C GLY A 178 14.30 -14.24 7.80
N VAL A 179 15.32 -13.43 8.10
CA VAL A 179 16.27 -13.70 9.19
C VAL A 179 15.86 -12.99 10.47
N ASP A 180 16.19 -13.57 11.61
CA ASP A 180 15.94 -12.95 12.91
C ASP A 180 17.02 -11.89 13.21
N PHE A 181 16.65 -10.81 13.90
CA PHE A 181 17.59 -9.83 14.42
C PHE A 181 17.47 -9.74 15.94
N ARG A 182 18.61 -9.73 16.65
CA ARG A 182 18.61 -9.47 18.09
C ARG A 182 18.18 -8.04 18.38
N LEU A 183 17.45 -7.84 19.48
CA LEU A 183 17.15 -6.51 19.97
C LEU A 183 18.39 -5.87 20.65
N GLY A 184 18.45 -4.54 20.61
CA GLY A 184 19.56 -3.73 21.15
C GLY A 184 19.48 -3.41 22.63
N TYR A 185 18.46 -3.91 23.35
CA TYR A 185 18.25 -3.68 24.78
C TYR A 185 19.01 -4.72 25.59
N ARG A 186 20.19 -4.36 26.10
CA ARG A 186 21.16 -5.32 26.68
C ARG A 186 21.14 -5.38 28.20
N TYR A 187 20.44 -4.46 28.85
CA TYR A 187 20.48 -4.30 30.29
C TYR A 187 19.08 -4.40 30.86
N THR A 188 18.84 -5.44 31.66
CA THR A 188 17.60 -5.55 32.42
C THR A 188 17.53 -4.43 33.45
N VAL A 189 16.37 -3.79 33.51
CA VAL A 189 16.10 -2.64 34.38
C VAL A 189 15.38 -3.12 35.63
N ALA A 190 15.87 -2.73 36.81
CA ALA A 190 15.24 -3.03 38.08
C ALA A 190 13.85 -2.37 38.17
N GLY A 191 12.83 -3.14 38.57
CA GLY A 191 11.42 -2.72 38.52
C GLY A 191 11.05 -1.55 39.45
N ASP A 192 11.84 -1.31 40.49
CA ASP A 192 11.71 -0.21 41.45
C ASP A 192 12.52 1.05 41.04
N SER A 193 13.29 0.97 39.95
CA SER A 193 14.04 2.13 39.45
C SER A 193 13.10 3.21 38.89
N PRO A 194 13.49 4.51 38.96
CA PRO A 194 12.72 5.59 38.36
C PRO A 194 12.43 5.39 36.85
N LEU A 195 13.39 4.81 36.12
CA LEU A 195 13.24 4.47 34.71
C LEU A 195 12.12 3.43 34.50
N ALA A 196 12.15 2.33 35.28
CA ALA A 196 11.15 1.26 35.19
C ALA A 196 9.75 1.73 35.61
N MET A 197 9.65 2.52 36.68
CA MET A 197 8.38 3.06 37.16
C MET A 197 7.73 3.97 36.12
N THR A 198 8.53 4.78 35.43
CA THR A 198 8.06 5.66 34.36
C THR A 198 7.55 4.85 33.16
N ALA A 199 8.34 3.89 32.67
CA ALA A 199 7.95 3.03 31.56
C ALA A 199 6.69 2.22 31.87
N THR A 200 6.61 1.63 33.06
CA THR A 200 5.44 0.86 33.52
C THR A 200 4.19 1.74 33.64
N GLY A 201 4.33 2.91 34.26
CA GLY A 201 3.23 3.85 34.43
C GLY A 201 2.70 4.36 33.09
N PHE A 202 3.59 4.70 32.17
CA PHE A 202 3.24 5.07 30.80
C PHE A 202 2.44 3.96 30.10
N VAL A 203 2.98 2.75 29.98
CA VAL A 203 2.29 1.67 29.23
C VAL A 203 0.97 1.27 29.87
N ARG A 204 0.90 1.23 31.20
CA ARG A 204 -0.34 0.95 31.93
C ARG A 204 -1.39 2.02 31.61
N SER A 205 -1.07 3.29 31.84
CA SER A 205 -2.01 4.40 31.60
C SER A 205 -2.42 4.50 30.12
N TYR A 206 -1.49 4.27 29.19
CA TYR A 206 -1.73 4.22 27.75
C TYR A 206 -2.79 3.18 27.37
N LEU A 207 -2.69 1.97 27.93
CA LEU A 207 -3.56 0.83 27.62
C LEU A 207 -4.87 0.79 28.42
N THR A 208 -4.95 1.49 29.56
CA THR A 208 -6.14 1.48 30.44
C THR A 208 -6.94 2.78 30.39
N GLY A 209 -6.85 3.55 29.31
CA GLY A 209 -7.72 4.72 29.08
C GLY A 209 -7.21 6.05 29.63
N GLY A 210 -5.95 6.14 30.04
CA GLY A 210 -5.25 7.41 30.23
C GLY A 210 -5.17 7.95 31.65
N ALA A 211 -5.68 7.22 32.65
CA ALA A 211 -5.50 7.61 34.04
C ALA A 211 -4.01 7.81 34.35
N ASP A 212 -3.65 9.00 34.84
CA ASP A 212 -2.28 9.43 35.13
C ASP A 212 -1.32 9.54 33.92
N PHE A 213 -1.76 9.39 32.68
CA PHE A 213 -0.85 9.36 31.51
C PHE A 213 0.06 10.58 31.40
N ALA A 214 -0.49 11.78 31.64
CA ALA A 214 0.23 13.05 31.51
C ALA A 214 1.47 13.16 32.41
N ARG A 215 1.57 12.39 33.50
CA ARG A 215 2.73 12.44 34.41
C ARG A 215 3.95 11.70 33.88
N TYR A 216 3.75 10.79 32.93
CA TYR A 216 4.79 9.88 32.43
C TYR A 216 5.35 10.33 31.10
N ILE A 217 4.83 11.39 30.51
CA ILE A 217 5.25 11.89 29.20
C ILE A 217 5.94 13.25 29.32
N THR A 218 6.76 13.57 28.32
CA THR A 218 7.27 14.93 28.16
C THR A 218 6.18 15.86 27.60
N ALA A 219 6.33 17.17 27.78
CA ALA A 219 5.35 18.15 27.29
C ALA A 219 5.23 18.19 25.75
N ASP A 220 6.28 17.76 25.05
CA ASP A 220 6.38 17.65 23.59
C ASP A 220 5.92 16.29 23.05
N ALA A 221 5.51 15.34 23.90
CA ALA A 221 5.04 14.03 23.46
C ALA A 221 3.71 14.13 22.71
N THR A 222 3.60 13.41 21.58
CA THR A 222 2.40 13.40 20.73
C THR A 222 1.47 12.21 20.98
N ASP A 223 1.97 11.17 21.65
CA ASP A 223 1.19 9.96 21.96
C ASP A 223 0.00 10.28 22.86
N LYS A 224 -1.12 9.59 22.62
CA LYS A 224 -2.35 9.74 23.40
C LYS A 224 -2.81 8.37 23.90
N PRO A 225 -3.38 8.27 25.12
CA PRO A 225 -3.95 7.02 25.61
C PRO A 225 -4.99 6.45 24.65
N ILE A 226 -5.07 5.13 24.56
CA ILE A 226 -6.07 4.46 23.72
C ILE A 226 -7.45 4.65 24.35
N GLN A 227 -8.39 5.16 23.57
CA GLN A 227 -9.78 5.36 23.97
C GLN A 227 -10.75 4.75 22.95
N PRO A 228 -11.77 3.99 23.39
CA PRO A 228 -12.00 3.52 24.76
C PRO A 228 -10.92 2.54 25.24
N ALA A 229 -10.75 2.38 26.56
CA ALA A 229 -9.73 1.50 27.14
C ALA A 229 -9.90 0.04 26.66
N PRO A 230 -8.95 -0.53 25.90
CA PRO A 230 -9.05 -1.91 25.41
C PRO A 230 -8.81 -2.94 26.52
N TYR A 231 -8.03 -2.59 27.54
CA TYR A 231 -7.65 -3.48 28.63
C TYR A 231 -8.13 -2.97 29.99
N ALA A 232 -8.50 -3.91 30.85
CA ALA A 232 -8.91 -3.66 32.23
C ALA A 232 -7.72 -3.68 33.20
N LYS A 233 -6.68 -4.48 32.89
CA LYS A 233 -5.48 -4.61 33.72
C LYS A 233 -4.25 -4.80 32.84
N VAL A 234 -3.11 -4.26 33.28
CA VAL A 234 -1.80 -4.44 32.65
C VAL A 234 -0.79 -4.75 33.75
N ASP A 235 -0.07 -5.87 33.62
CA ASP A 235 0.99 -6.29 34.52
C ASP A 235 2.33 -6.31 33.74
N THR A 236 3.40 -5.73 34.30
CA THR A 236 4.72 -5.73 33.66
C THR A 236 5.35 -7.12 33.72
N VAL A 237 5.94 -7.57 32.60
CA VAL A 237 6.63 -8.86 32.46
C VAL A 237 8.15 -8.67 32.50
N SER A 238 8.68 -7.77 31.67
CA SER A 238 10.11 -7.45 31.63
C SER A 238 10.33 -6.00 31.21
N ILE A 239 11.49 -5.46 31.59
CA ILE A 239 11.96 -4.14 31.17
C ILE A 239 13.45 -4.27 30.88
N ASP A 240 13.84 -3.98 29.66
CA ASP A 240 15.24 -3.97 29.22
C ASP A 240 15.56 -2.61 28.57
N ALA A 241 16.80 -2.15 28.69
CA ALA A 241 17.24 -0.86 28.16
C ALA A 241 18.54 -0.96 27.35
N ASN A 242 18.80 0.03 26.50
CA ASN A 242 20.07 0.19 25.81
C ASN A 242 21.19 0.76 26.72
N VAL A 243 20.83 1.38 27.84
CA VAL A 243 21.73 1.95 28.85
C VAL A 243 21.80 1.05 30.09
N SER A 244 22.98 0.98 30.72
CA SER A 244 23.20 0.20 31.93
C SER A 244 22.80 0.97 33.20
N GLY A 245 22.95 0.34 34.37
CA GLY A 245 22.80 1.01 35.66
C GLY A 245 21.41 1.60 35.91
N ASN A 246 20.36 1.00 35.34
CA ASN A 246 18.98 1.50 35.41
C ASN A 246 18.80 2.95 34.89
N GLY A 247 19.65 3.37 33.93
CA GLY A 247 19.65 4.72 33.38
C GLY A 247 20.44 5.75 34.21
N SER A 248 21.11 5.35 35.29
CA SER A 248 21.92 6.27 36.10
C SER A 248 23.01 6.94 35.25
N GLY A 249 23.04 8.29 35.26
CA GLY A 249 24.01 9.08 34.51
C GLY A 249 23.72 9.21 33.01
N ALA A 250 22.58 8.69 32.53
CA ALA A 250 22.11 8.88 31.17
C ALA A 250 21.05 9.98 31.10
N ASP A 251 21.11 10.81 30.05
CA ASP A 251 20.09 11.82 29.76
C ASP A 251 18.94 11.26 28.90
N THR A 252 19.21 10.16 28.18
CA THR A 252 18.26 9.48 27.30
C THR A 252 18.39 7.96 27.42
N ALA A 253 17.28 7.24 27.28
CA ALA A 253 17.26 5.79 27.27
C ALA A 253 16.25 5.27 26.24
N GLU A 254 16.63 4.22 25.53
CA GLU A 254 15.71 3.37 24.78
C GLU A 254 15.34 2.19 25.65
N VAL A 255 14.04 2.01 25.92
CA VAL A 255 13.51 0.97 26.80
C VAL A 255 12.56 0.07 26.02
N TYR A 256 12.69 -1.24 26.20
CA TYR A 256 11.76 -2.24 25.71
C TYR A 256 11.04 -2.86 26.90
N ILE A 257 9.75 -2.57 27.01
CA ILE A 257 8.92 -3.08 28.09
C ILE A 257 7.93 -4.10 27.53
N THR A 258 7.93 -5.30 28.11
CA THR A 258 6.95 -6.34 27.83
C THR A 258 5.90 -6.34 28.94
N VAL A 259 4.63 -6.41 28.56
CA VAL A 259 3.49 -6.42 29.49
C VAL A 259 2.51 -7.53 29.16
N ALA A 260 1.80 -7.99 30.18
CA ALA A 260 0.66 -8.88 30.06
C ALA A 260 -0.62 -8.07 30.29
N ALA A 261 -1.37 -7.82 29.23
CA ALA A 261 -2.59 -7.03 29.25
C ALA A 261 -3.82 -7.95 29.28
N ARG A 262 -4.81 -7.61 30.10
CA ARG A 262 -6.03 -8.39 30.33
C ARG A 262 -7.25 -7.56 30.00
N THR A 263 -8.12 -8.09 29.17
CA THR A 263 -9.43 -7.50 28.85
C THR A 263 -10.43 -7.73 29.98
N LYS A 264 -11.61 -7.09 29.92
CA LYS A 264 -12.68 -7.28 30.91
C LYS A 264 -13.23 -8.72 30.95
N ASN A 265 -13.15 -9.44 29.85
CA ASN A 265 -13.51 -10.87 29.74
C ASN A 265 -12.33 -11.81 30.02
N TYR A 266 -11.27 -11.33 30.68
CA TYR A 266 -10.10 -12.10 31.12
C TYR A 266 -9.24 -12.71 30.00
N THR A 267 -9.40 -12.26 28.75
CA THR A 267 -8.48 -12.60 27.66
C THR A 267 -7.12 -11.97 27.94
N LEU A 268 -6.07 -12.79 27.91
CA LEU A 268 -4.70 -12.37 28.15
C LEU A 268 -3.96 -12.16 26.83
N THR A 269 -3.28 -11.03 26.68
CA THR A 269 -2.42 -10.73 25.54
C THR A 269 -1.08 -10.21 26.04
N GLN A 270 0.02 -10.78 25.55
CA GLN A 270 1.35 -10.24 25.79
C GLN A 270 1.65 -9.20 24.72
N LEU A 271 2.09 -8.02 25.14
CA LEU A 271 2.42 -6.88 24.28
C LEU A 271 3.82 -6.38 24.63
N ALA A 272 4.49 -5.76 23.67
CA ALA A 272 5.78 -5.12 23.90
C ALA A 272 5.80 -3.72 23.31
N TYR A 273 6.43 -2.78 24.02
CA TYR A 273 6.53 -1.38 23.64
C TYR A 273 7.98 -0.94 23.68
N PRO A 274 8.56 -0.56 22.54
CA PRO A 274 9.81 0.19 22.50
C PRO A 274 9.51 1.68 22.78
N LEU A 275 10.22 2.26 23.73
CA LEU A 275 10.01 3.60 24.25
C LEU A 275 11.32 4.39 24.20
N THR A 276 11.24 5.65 23.77
CA THR A 276 12.30 6.63 24.00
C THR A 276 11.96 7.42 25.26
N LEU A 277 12.89 7.48 26.21
CA LEU A 277 12.77 8.27 27.44
C LEU A 277 13.89 9.30 27.53
N ARG A 278 13.57 10.42 28.18
CA ARG A 278 14.50 11.51 28.49
C ARG A 278 14.43 11.84 29.98
N SER A 279 15.58 12.13 30.58
CA SER A 279 15.67 12.65 31.93
C SER A 279 15.51 14.18 31.90
N VAL A 280 14.49 14.70 32.57
CA VAL A 280 14.23 16.13 32.72
C VAL A 280 14.33 16.45 34.20
N GLU A 281 15.32 17.26 34.58
CA GLU A 281 15.58 17.62 35.99
C GLU A 281 15.72 16.39 36.91
N GLY A 282 16.29 15.30 36.39
CA GLY A 282 16.49 14.05 37.13
C GLY A 282 15.25 13.15 37.21
N GLN A 283 14.15 13.50 36.53
CA GLN A 283 12.95 12.68 36.40
C GLN A 283 12.85 12.12 34.99
N TRP A 284 12.64 10.81 34.88
CA TRP A 284 12.40 10.17 33.59
C TRP A 284 11.00 10.48 33.08
N GLN A 285 10.92 10.76 31.79
CA GLN A 285 9.67 10.96 31.05
C GLN A 285 9.77 10.28 29.69
N VAL A 286 8.67 9.72 29.22
CA VAL A 286 8.53 9.12 27.89
C VAL A 286 8.35 10.22 26.86
N VAL A 287 9.17 10.18 25.82
CA VAL A 287 9.10 11.08 24.67
C VAL A 287 8.13 10.50 23.63
N SER A 288 8.26 9.21 23.33
CA SER A 288 7.43 8.53 22.33
C SER A 288 7.49 7.01 22.43
N ILE A 289 6.46 6.34 21.89
CA ILE A 289 6.53 4.95 21.44
C ILE A 289 7.26 4.94 20.09
N THR A 290 8.35 4.18 19.95
CA THR A 290 9.11 4.14 18.70
C THR A 290 8.42 3.24 17.66
N SER A 291 8.51 3.61 16.39
CA SER A 291 7.91 2.83 15.28
C SER A 291 8.60 1.48 15.04
N ALA A 292 9.82 1.31 15.53
CA ALA A 292 10.57 0.07 15.46
C ALA A 292 11.45 -0.07 16.73
N PRO A 293 11.63 -1.29 17.24
CA PRO A 293 12.55 -1.54 18.33
C PRO A 293 14.00 -1.34 17.86
N LEU A 294 14.88 -1.06 18.81
CA LEU A 294 16.32 -1.01 18.55
C LEU A 294 16.80 -2.41 18.14
N LEU A 295 17.43 -2.52 16.97
CA LEU A 295 18.01 -3.77 16.46
C LEU A 295 19.54 -3.77 16.60
N GLN A 296 20.11 -4.95 16.79
CA GLN A 296 21.53 -5.18 16.59
C GLN A 296 21.82 -5.30 15.10
N THR A 297 22.99 -4.83 14.66
CA THR A 297 23.37 -4.77 13.25
C THR A 297 23.78 -6.11 12.63
N ARG A 298 23.58 -7.24 13.33
CA ARG A 298 23.93 -8.58 12.85
C ARG A 298 22.72 -9.53 12.88
N PRO A 299 22.39 -10.19 11.75
CA PRO A 299 21.31 -11.16 11.70
C PRO A 299 21.69 -12.47 12.42
N GLU A 300 20.69 -13.12 12.99
CA GLU A 300 20.72 -14.51 13.44
C GLU A 300 20.00 -15.39 12.41
N THR A 301 20.46 -16.63 12.25
CA THR A 301 19.73 -17.63 11.49
C THR A 301 18.39 -17.91 12.17
N PRO A 302 17.26 -17.91 11.43
CA PRO A 302 15.97 -18.29 11.96
C PRO A 302 16.02 -19.64 12.65
N GLN A 303 15.29 -19.77 13.76
CA GLN A 303 14.99 -21.08 14.29
C GLN A 303 13.93 -21.72 13.38
N GLU A 304 14.35 -22.66 12.52
CA GLU A 304 13.39 -23.57 11.89
C GLU A 304 12.68 -24.32 13.01
N ASP A 305 11.34 -24.31 13.00
CA ASP A 305 10.54 -25.18 13.86
C ASP A 305 10.96 -26.62 13.55
N ASN A 306 11.88 -27.17 14.36
CA ASN A 306 12.16 -28.59 14.40
C ASN A 306 10.91 -29.25 14.98
N ALA A 307 9.91 -29.48 14.12
CA ALA A 307 8.95 -30.53 14.32
C ALA A 307 9.77 -31.80 14.52
N THR A 308 9.88 -32.22 15.78
CA THR A 308 10.56 -33.44 16.19
C THR A 308 9.86 -34.57 15.48
N THR A 309 10.35 -34.96 14.30
CA THR A 309 10.06 -36.27 13.75
C THR A 309 10.84 -37.22 14.63
N ALA A 310 10.20 -37.66 15.71
CA ALA A 310 10.65 -38.82 16.44
C ALA A 310 10.60 -39.99 15.47
N THR A 311 11.69 -40.24 14.75
CA THR A 311 11.94 -41.50 14.09
C THR A 311 12.02 -42.54 15.18
N SER A 312 10.90 -43.22 15.42
CA SER A 312 10.88 -44.47 16.17
C SER A 312 11.73 -45.48 15.42
N THR A 313 13.01 -45.58 15.75
CA THR A 313 13.85 -46.69 15.32
C THR A 313 13.44 -47.90 16.15
N THR A 314 12.40 -48.61 15.72
CA THR A 314 12.15 -49.97 16.19
C THR A 314 13.26 -50.85 15.62
N PRO A 315 14.11 -51.48 16.45
CA PRO A 315 15.15 -52.39 15.96
C PRO A 315 14.51 -53.58 15.23
N PRO A 316 15.11 -54.07 14.13
CA PRO A 316 14.60 -55.24 13.42
C PRO A 316 14.65 -56.50 14.32
N PRO A 317 13.67 -57.41 14.21
CA PRO A 317 13.61 -58.61 15.05
C PRO A 317 14.82 -59.55 14.76
N PRO A 318 15.31 -60.29 15.77
CA PRO A 318 16.45 -61.17 15.61
C PRO A 318 16.14 -62.31 14.62
N PRO A 319 17.12 -62.79 13.83
CA PRO A 319 16.92 -63.92 12.93
C PRO A 319 16.62 -65.19 13.72
N THR A 320 15.52 -65.86 13.39
CA THR A 320 15.20 -67.22 13.84
C THR A 320 16.21 -68.22 13.29
N ARG A 321 16.89 -68.94 14.18
CA ARG A 321 17.76 -70.07 13.84
C ARG A 321 16.90 -71.32 13.67
N GLY A 322 17.04 -72.01 12.54
CA GLY A 322 16.60 -73.40 12.38
C GLY A 322 17.48 -74.37 13.16
#